data_AF-A0A4V0XNS5-F1
#
_entry.id   AF-A0A4V0XNS5-F1
#
_cell.length_a   1.000
_cell.length_b   1.000
_cell.length_c   1.000
_cell.angle_alpha   90.00
_cell.angle_beta   90.00
_cell.angle_gamma   90.00
#
_symmetry.space_group_name_H-M   'P 1'
#
loop_
_entity.id
_entity.type
_entity.pdbx_description
1 polymer ?
#
loop_
_entity_poly.entity_id
_entity_poly.type
_entity_poly.pdbx_seq_one_letter_code
_entity_poly.pdbx_strand_id
1 'polypeptide(L)'
;MQMNVLGTFLVETFQAEGNFYGEKPDLGFLHVDMRGLPSLKIADDLENVTPGHKVATLGFPMGTDALRAPGYIHQLCPTLQEGIVSAVLPFPCRTPHALMLNLMSQGGASGSPIFLPNSPDVIGVLYAGLHETYTAEIQGIQVPYQVPTTFTYCVAGHFLHAFLKDARSRPELRLADDSPHFDELLKTAGN
;
A
#
# COMPACT_ATOMS: atom_id res chain seq x y z
N MET A 1 -5.05 23.24 7.52
CA MET A 1 -4.45 22.62 8.71
C MET A 1 -3.53 21.51 8.23
N GLN A 2 -2.27 21.45 8.67
CA GLN A 2 -1.24 20.56 8.08
C GLN A 2 -0.71 19.61 9.14
N MET A 3 -0.73 18.31 8.83
CA MET A 3 -0.04 17.31 9.64
C MET A 3 1.45 17.42 9.35
N ASN A 4 2.27 17.58 10.40
CA ASN A 4 3.71 17.73 10.25
C ASN A 4 4.36 16.35 10.09
N VAL A 5 5.21 16.20 9.08
CA VAL A 5 6.03 15.00 8.89
C VAL A 5 7.37 15.23 9.57
N LEU A 6 7.69 14.39 10.56
CA LEU A 6 8.95 14.43 11.31
C LEU A 6 10.10 13.79 10.53
N GLY A 7 9.79 12.79 9.69
CA GLY A 7 10.81 12.12 8.89
C GLY A 7 10.23 11.04 7.97
N THR A 8 11.07 10.58 7.05
CA THR A 8 10.77 9.47 6.15
C THR A 8 11.84 8.39 6.30
N PHE A 9 11.42 7.13 6.23
CA PHE A 9 12.29 5.97 6.41
C PHE A 9 12.07 5.02 5.25
N LEU A 10 13.16 4.68 4.58
CA LEU A 10 13.13 3.72 3.50
C LEU A 10 13.68 2.38 3.97
N VAL A 11 13.14 1.35 3.35
CA VAL A 11 13.64 0.00 3.18
C VAL A 11 15.14 -0.22 2.98
N GLU A 12 16.15 0.46 3.54
CA GLU A 12 17.51 0.47 2.93
C GLU A 12 18.20 -0.89 2.80
N THR A 13 18.19 -1.69 3.87
CA THR A 13 18.81 -3.03 3.92
C THR A 13 17.76 -4.08 4.29
N PHE A 14 17.85 -5.24 3.63
CA PHE A 14 16.98 -6.38 3.88
C PHE A 14 17.82 -7.64 3.93
N GLN A 15 17.74 -8.37 5.03
CA GLN A 15 18.36 -9.68 5.18
C GLN A 15 17.24 -10.70 5.36
N ALA A 16 17.05 -11.55 4.36
CA ALA A 16 16.17 -12.69 4.49
C ALA A 16 16.88 -13.82 5.25
N GLU A 17 16.12 -14.51 6.10
CA GLU A 17 16.54 -15.80 6.63
C GLU A 17 16.17 -16.91 5.62
N GLY A 18 17.16 -17.67 5.16
CA GLY A 18 16.95 -18.77 4.22
C GLY A 18 16.86 -18.33 2.74
N ASN A 19 16.08 -19.05 1.94
CA ASN A 19 15.97 -18.81 0.51
C ASN A 19 15.01 -17.64 0.23
N PHE A 20 15.55 -16.59 -0.40
CA PHE A 20 14.78 -15.43 -0.86
C PHE A 20 14.93 -15.28 -2.37
N TYR A 21 13.79 -15.21 -3.06
CA TYR A 21 13.69 -15.22 -4.52
C TYR A 21 13.17 -13.90 -5.08
N GLY A 22 12.99 -12.89 -4.22
CA GLY A 22 12.48 -11.57 -4.60
C GLY A 22 13.55 -10.49 -4.62
N GLU A 23 13.11 -9.27 -4.89
CA GLU A 23 13.87 -8.07 -4.58
C GLU A 23 13.51 -7.57 -3.19
N LYS A 24 14.32 -6.64 -2.68
CA LYS A 24 14.01 -5.90 -1.47
C LYS A 24 12.60 -5.31 -1.54
N PRO A 25 11.78 -5.40 -0.48
CA PRO A 25 10.43 -4.85 -0.52
C PRO A 25 10.46 -3.33 -0.72
N ASP A 26 9.63 -2.85 -1.66
CA ASP A 26 9.46 -1.42 -1.92
C ASP A 26 8.54 -0.81 -0.87
N LEU A 27 9.14 -0.41 0.26
CA LEU A 27 8.46 0.16 1.40
C LEU A 27 9.11 1.47 1.85
N GLY A 28 8.26 2.48 2.02
CA GLY A 28 8.58 3.74 2.68
C GLY A 28 7.62 4.01 3.82
N PHE A 29 8.16 4.57 4.91
CA PHE A 29 7.41 4.90 6.11
C PHE A 29 7.51 6.39 6.39
N LEU A 30 6.42 6.97 6.86
CA LEU A 30 6.33 8.37 7.26
C LEU A 30 6.12 8.43 8.77
N HIS A 31 6.95 9.19 9.46
CA HIS A 31 6.75 9.52 10.87
C HIS A 31 6.07 10.88 10.95
N VAL A 32 4.90 10.93 11.59
CA VAL A 32 4.03 12.10 11.64
C VAL A 32 3.90 12.57 13.08
N ASP A 33 3.98 13.88 13.29
CA ASP A 33 3.88 14.52 14.60
C ASP A 33 2.42 14.57 15.08
N MET A 34 1.87 13.41 15.44
CA MET A 34 0.48 13.27 15.83
C MET A 34 0.24 12.05 16.70
N ARG A 35 -0.38 12.26 17.86
CA ARG A 35 -0.83 11.18 18.75
C ARG A 35 -2.27 10.79 18.46
N GLY A 36 -2.62 9.54 18.79
CA GLY A 36 -4.01 9.07 18.72
C GLY A 36 -4.57 8.88 17.30
N LEU A 37 -3.71 8.74 16.29
CA LEU A 37 -4.16 8.42 14.94
C LEU A 37 -4.85 7.04 14.91
N PRO A 38 -5.99 6.91 14.20
CA PRO A 38 -6.58 5.61 13.93
C PRO A 38 -5.56 4.68 13.26
N SER A 39 -5.48 3.45 13.74
CA SER A 39 -4.51 2.47 13.24
C SER A 39 -5.19 1.22 12.74
N LEU A 40 -4.58 0.60 11.73
CA LEU A 40 -4.96 -0.71 11.21
C LEU A 40 -4.03 -1.76 11.80
N LYS A 41 -4.59 -2.93 12.09
CA LYS A 41 -3.79 -4.10 12.43
C LYS A 41 -3.21 -4.71 11.17
N ILE A 42 -2.01 -5.27 11.27
CA ILE A 42 -1.33 -5.94 10.17
C ILE A 42 -1.29 -7.43 10.49
N ALA A 43 -1.72 -8.26 9.55
CA ALA A 43 -1.58 -9.70 9.65
C ALA A 43 -0.11 -10.10 9.55
N ASP A 44 0.34 -10.92 10.50
CA ASP A 44 1.71 -11.42 10.61
C ASP A 44 1.92 -12.77 9.91
N ASP A 45 0.84 -13.52 9.68
CA ASP A 45 0.84 -14.80 8.98
C ASP A 45 -0.15 -14.83 7.82
N LEU A 46 0.31 -15.28 6.66
CA LEU A 46 -0.49 -15.42 5.44
C LEU A 46 -0.68 -16.89 5.02
N GLU A 47 -0.43 -17.86 5.90
CA GLU A 47 -0.59 -19.30 5.63
C GLU A 47 -1.95 -19.66 5.02
N ASN A 48 -3.01 -19.00 5.49
CA ASN A 48 -4.37 -19.21 5.02
C ASN A 48 -4.74 -18.33 3.82
N VAL A 49 -3.84 -17.54 3.26
CA VAL A 49 -4.10 -16.73 2.06
C VAL A 49 -3.75 -17.55 0.83
N THR A 50 -4.76 -18.06 0.14
CA THR A 50 -4.59 -18.90 -1.05
C THR A 50 -5.18 -18.25 -2.31
N PRO A 51 -4.71 -18.63 -3.51
CA PRO A 51 -5.35 -18.20 -4.74
C PRO A 51 -6.87 -18.44 -4.73
N GLY A 52 -7.64 -17.47 -5.24
CA GLY A 52 -9.10 -17.46 -5.21
C GLY A 52 -9.71 -16.79 -3.99
N HIS A 53 -8.95 -16.52 -2.92
CA HIS A 53 -9.46 -15.74 -1.78
C HIS A 53 -9.82 -14.33 -2.20
N LYS A 54 -11.01 -13.88 -1.78
CA LYS A 54 -11.44 -12.49 -1.97
C LYS A 54 -10.56 -11.56 -1.15
N VAL A 55 -10.24 -10.43 -1.75
CA VAL A 55 -9.50 -9.33 -1.13
C VAL A 55 -10.18 -8.02 -1.49
N ALA A 56 -9.92 -7.00 -0.69
CA ALA A 56 -10.37 -5.65 -0.96
C ALA A 56 -9.26 -4.65 -0.67
N THR A 57 -9.34 -3.49 -1.33
CA THR A 57 -8.40 -2.38 -1.20
C THR A 57 -9.16 -1.06 -1.13
N LEU A 58 -8.59 -0.10 -0.41
CA LEU A 58 -9.17 1.22 -0.23
C LEU A 58 -8.08 2.27 -0.38
N GLY A 59 -8.18 3.13 -1.39
CA GLY A 59 -7.14 4.09 -1.73
C GLY A 59 -7.61 5.22 -2.65
N PHE A 60 -6.66 5.99 -3.17
CA PHE A 60 -6.95 7.13 -4.05
C PHE A 60 -6.33 6.92 -5.45
N PRO A 61 -6.81 5.92 -6.22
CA PRO A 61 -6.32 5.73 -7.59
C PRO A 61 -6.54 7.00 -8.40
N MET A 62 -5.55 7.33 -9.23
CA MET A 62 -5.45 8.56 -10.02
C MET A 62 -5.37 9.86 -9.19
N GLY A 63 -5.29 9.78 -7.86
CA GLY A 63 -5.06 10.93 -6.98
C GLY A 63 -5.98 12.13 -7.27
N THR A 64 -5.38 13.26 -7.61
CA THR A 64 -6.10 14.52 -7.89
C THR A 64 -6.95 14.47 -9.17
N ASP A 65 -6.67 13.55 -10.08
CA ASP A 65 -7.43 13.42 -11.32
C ASP A 65 -8.81 12.81 -11.02
N ALA A 66 -8.86 11.75 -10.21
CA ALA A 66 -10.13 11.16 -9.74
C ALA A 66 -10.93 12.13 -8.86
N LEU A 67 -10.23 12.99 -8.08
CA LEU A 67 -10.87 14.04 -7.30
C LEU A 67 -11.68 15.01 -8.19
N ARG A 68 -11.25 15.25 -9.43
CA ARG A 68 -11.80 16.30 -10.29
C ARG A 68 -12.48 15.82 -11.56
N ALA A 69 -12.38 14.55 -11.96
CA ALA A 69 -13.02 14.05 -13.16
C ALA A 69 -14.55 13.91 -12.97
N PRO A 70 -15.41 14.44 -13.86
CA PRO A 70 -15.14 15.00 -15.19
C PRO A 70 -15.04 16.55 -15.28
N GLY A 71 -14.77 17.27 -14.20
CA GLY A 71 -14.47 18.72 -14.21
C GLY A 71 -14.77 19.48 -12.92
N TYR A 72 -15.27 18.81 -11.89
CA TYR A 72 -15.65 19.37 -10.58
C TYR A 72 -15.23 18.41 -9.47
N ILE A 73 -15.26 18.84 -8.20
CA ILE A 73 -14.97 17.95 -7.06
C ILE A 73 -15.97 16.79 -7.07
N HIS A 74 -15.49 15.60 -7.42
CA HIS A 74 -16.31 14.43 -7.68
C HIS A 74 -16.10 13.34 -6.63
N GLN A 75 -14.87 13.16 -6.15
CA GLN A 75 -14.54 12.07 -5.22
C GLN A 75 -13.58 12.53 -4.12
N LEU A 76 -14.12 12.77 -2.92
CA LEU A 76 -13.36 13.12 -1.72
C LEU A 76 -12.97 11.88 -0.88
N CYS A 77 -13.74 10.81 -1.00
CA CYS A 77 -13.52 9.55 -0.28
C CYS A 77 -12.68 8.58 -1.12
N PRO A 78 -11.93 7.69 -0.49
CA PRO A 78 -11.16 6.68 -1.20
C PRO A 78 -12.05 5.73 -2.00
N THR A 79 -11.53 5.21 -3.10
CA THR A 79 -12.16 4.15 -3.91
C THR A 79 -11.99 2.81 -3.19
N LEU A 80 -13.10 2.12 -2.96
CA LEU A 80 -13.11 0.71 -2.54
C LEU A 80 -13.14 -0.18 -3.78
N GLN A 81 -12.24 -1.16 -3.87
CA GLN A 81 -12.25 -2.18 -4.91
C GLN A 81 -12.16 -3.58 -4.27
N GLU A 82 -12.84 -4.55 -4.88
CA GLU A 82 -12.74 -5.97 -4.51
C GLU A 82 -12.15 -6.78 -5.66
N GLY A 83 -11.44 -7.84 -5.31
CA GLY A 83 -10.78 -8.75 -6.24
C GLY A 83 -10.46 -10.07 -5.59
N ILE A 84 -9.49 -10.77 -6.16
CA ILE A 84 -9.00 -12.04 -5.61
C ILE A 84 -7.48 -12.07 -5.52
N VAL A 85 -6.95 -12.94 -4.68
CA VAL A 85 -5.57 -13.42 -4.79
C VAL A 85 -5.48 -14.27 -6.07
N SER A 86 -4.70 -13.82 -7.03
CA SER A 86 -4.39 -14.58 -8.25
C SER A 86 -3.25 -15.56 -8.03
N ALA A 87 -2.23 -15.15 -7.28
CA ALA A 87 -1.10 -16.01 -6.93
C ALA A 87 -0.43 -15.58 -5.62
N VAL A 88 0.16 -16.55 -4.93
CA VAL A 88 1.09 -16.33 -3.82
C VAL A 88 2.50 -16.54 -4.36
N LEU A 89 3.37 -15.54 -4.24
CA LEU A 89 4.65 -15.53 -4.93
C LEU A 89 5.82 -15.83 -3.98
N PRO A 90 6.78 -16.67 -4.41
CA PRO A 90 6.83 -17.40 -5.69
C PRO A 90 5.98 -18.67 -5.68
N PHE A 91 5.60 -19.14 -4.49
CA PHE A 91 4.70 -20.25 -4.24
C PHE A 91 4.03 -20.05 -2.87
N PRO A 92 2.92 -20.76 -2.57
CA PRO A 92 2.27 -20.67 -1.27
C PRO A 92 3.20 -20.99 -0.10
N CYS A 93 3.31 -20.07 0.85
CA CYS A 93 4.05 -20.23 2.11
C CYS A 93 3.56 -19.21 3.15
N ARG A 94 4.01 -19.32 4.40
CA ARG A 94 3.61 -18.44 5.52
C ARG A 94 4.06 -16.99 5.34
N THR A 95 5.25 -16.79 4.76
CA THR A 95 5.90 -15.49 4.55
C THR A 95 6.23 -15.28 3.07
N PRO A 96 5.21 -15.08 2.20
CA PRO A 96 5.43 -14.99 0.76
C PRO A 96 6.04 -13.64 0.38
N HIS A 97 6.89 -13.59 -0.66
CA HIS A 97 7.51 -12.32 -1.08
C HIS A 97 6.49 -11.28 -1.53
N ALA A 98 5.45 -11.73 -2.21
CA ALA A 98 4.38 -10.87 -2.68
C ALA A 98 3.11 -11.70 -2.90
N LEU A 99 2.00 -10.98 -2.98
CA LEU A 99 0.75 -11.51 -3.52
C LEU A 99 0.52 -10.85 -4.88
N MET A 100 0.10 -11.65 -5.86
CA MET A 100 -0.47 -11.13 -7.10
C MET A 100 -1.98 -11.15 -6.96
N LEU A 101 -2.63 -10.03 -7.26
CA LEU A 101 -4.06 -9.81 -7.08
C LEU A 101 -4.70 -9.49 -8.44
N ASN A 102 -5.94 -9.92 -8.63
CA ASN A 102 -6.78 -9.48 -9.74
C ASN A 102 -7.55 -8.22 -9.31
N LEU A 103 -6.88 -7.08 -9.39
CA LEU A 103 -7.36 -5.75 -9.05
C LEU A 103 -6.73 -4.76 -10.02
N MET A 104 -7.51 -3.86 -10.60
CA MET A 104 -6.95 -2.78 -11.40
C MET A 104 -6.33 -1.74 -10.48
N SER A 105 -5.02 -1.55 -10.58
CA SER A 105 -4.29 -0.47 -9.92
C SER A 105 -3.90 0.60 -10.93
N GLN A 106 -3.96 1.85 -10.49
CA GLN A 106 -3.49 3.02 -11.23
C GLN A 106 -2.55 3.83 -10.34
N GLY A 107 -1.77 4.73 -10.93
CA GLY A 107 -0.95 5.69 -10.16
C GLY A 107 -1.78 6.37 -9.08
N GLY A 108 -1.25 6.52 -7.87
CA GLY A 108 -1.99 7.01 -6.69
C GLY A 108 -2.59 5.92 -5.80
N ALA A 109 -2.71 4.67 -6.27
CA ALA A 109 -3.12 3.54 -5.43
C ALA A 109 -1.96 2.89 -4.64
N SER A 110 -0.71 3.26 -4.92
CA SER A 110 0.47 2.73 -4.19
C SER A 110 0.38 3.02 -2.69
N GLY A 111 0.75 2.05 -1.87
CA GLY A 111 0.62 2.09 -0.42
C GLY A 111 -0.77 1.78 0.13
N SER A 112 -1.79 1.58 -0.73
CA SER A 112 -3.14 1.26 -0.27
C SER A 112 -3.18 -0.09 0.45
N PRO A 113 -3.87 -0.21 1.59
CA PRO A 113 -3.98 -1.46 2.33
C PRO A 113 -4.81 -2.49 1.59
N ILE A 114 -4.37 -3.75 1.65
CA ILE A 114 -5.12 -4.93 1.23
C ILE A 114 -5.65 -5.64 2.46
N PHE A 115 -6.96 -5.92 2.47
CA PHE A 115 -7.64 -6.62 3.56
C PHE A 115 -8.44 -7.80 3.03
N LEU A 116 -8.70 -8.78 3.91
CA LEU A 116 -9.69 -9.82 3.66
C LEU A 116 -11.08 -9.25 3.96
N PRO A 117 -12.13 -9.50 3.17
CA PRO A 117 -13.46 -8.90 3.41
C PRO A 117 -14.07 -9.18 4.79
N ASN A 118 -13.67 -10.28 5.43
CA ASN A 118 -14.16 -10.70 6.74
C ASN A 118 -13.18 -10.39 7.88
N SER A 119 -12.10 -9.65 7.63
CA SER A 119 -11.12 -9.27 8.64
C SER A 119 -10.75 -7.79 8.52
N PRO A 120 -10.65 -7.05 9.64
CA PRO A 120 -10.11 -5.69 9.62
C PRO A 120 -8.58 -5.66 9.46
N ASP A 121 -7.92 -6.83 9.44
CA ASP A 121 -6.46 -6.92 9.39
C ASP A 121 -5.95 -6.75 7.95
N VAL A 122 -4.91 -5.92 7.83
CA VAL A 122 -4.20 -5.66 6.58
C VAL A 122 -3.23 -6.79 6.29
N ILE A 123 -3.42 -7.49 5.17
CA ILE A 123 -2.56 -8.58 4.72
C ILE A 123 -1.40 -8.11 3.84
N GLY A 124 -1.37 -6.83 3.49
CA GLY A 124 -0.29 -6.20 2.74
C GLY A 124 -0.65 -4.84 2.17
N VAL A 125 0.24 -4.27 1.35
CA VAL A 125 0.01 -2.97 0.68
C VAL A 125 0.28 -3.09 -0.82
N LEU A 126 -0.49 -2.37 -1.64
CA LEU A 126 -0.26 -2.29 -3.09
C LEU A 126 1.06 -1.57 -3.39
N TYR A 127 1.86 -2.10 -4.32
CA TYR A 127 3.10 -1.42 -4.74
C TYR A 127 3.26 -1.28 -6.26
N ALA A 128 2.77 -2.25 -7.05
CA ALA A 128 2.96 -2.21 -8.50
C ALA A 128 1.78 -2.82 -9.27
N GLY A 129 1.48 -2.28 -10.45
CA GLY A 129 0.64 -2.93 -11.45
C GLY A 129 1.50 -3.64 -12.50
N LEU A 130 1.06 -4.80 -12.97
CA LEU A 130 1.63 -5.43 -14.15
C LEU A 130 1.10 -4.72 -15.41
N HIS A 131 2.02 -4.35 -16.29
CA HIS A 131 1.71 -3.67 -17.53
C HIS A 131 2.19 -4.51 -18.70
N GLU A 132 1.43 -4.53 -19.78
CA GLU A 132 1.86 -5.04 -21.07
C GLU A 132 2.45 -3.91 -21.89
N THR A 133 3.55 -4.17 -22.59
CA THR A 133 4.19 -3.19 -23.47
C THR A 133 3.78 -3.50 -24.91
N TYR A 134 3.16 -2.51 -25.55
CA TYR A 134 2.83 -2.52 -26.97
C TYR A 134 3.65 -1.46 -27.71
N THR A 135 3.64 -1.52 -29.04
CA THR A 135 4.30 -0.52 -29.89
C THR A 135 3.28 0.07 -30.85
N ALA A 136 3.21 1.41 -30.90
CA ALA A 136 2.43 2.14 -31.89
C ALA A 136 3.36 2.71 -32.96
N GLU A 137 2.93 2.71 -34.22
CA GLU A 137 3.60 3.43 -35.29
C GLU A 137 2.97 4.80 -35.47
N ILE A 138 3.77 5.85 -35.25
CA ILE A 138 3.35 7.24 -35.43
C ILE A 138 4.32 7.89 -36.42
N GLN A 139 3.83 8.17 -37.64
CA GLN A 139 4.62 8.80 -38.71
C GLN A 139 5.93 8.03 -39.03
N GLY A 140 5.88 6.69 -39.01
CA GLY A 140 7.04 5.84 -39.23
C GLY A 140 7.97 5.66 -38.02
N ILE A 141 7.66 6.30 -36.87
CA ILE A 141 8.38 6.12 -35.61
C ILE A 141 7.66 5.08 -34.75
N GLN A 142 8.39 4.08 -34.29
CA GLN A 142 7.89 3.07 -33.35
C GLN A 142 7.98 3.60 -31.91
N VAL A 143 6.83 3.81 -31.27
CA VAL A 143 6.72 4.36 -29.91
C VAL A 143 6.17 3.28 -28.99
N PRO A 144 6.92 2.82 -27.97
CA PRO A 144 6.40 1.89 -26.99
C PRO A 144 5.40 2.60 -26.07
N TYR A 145 4.35 1.89 -25.68
CA TYR A 145 3.39 2.34 -24.67
C TYR A 145 2.97 1.18 -23.77
N GLN A 146 2.63 1.50 -22.53
CA GLN A 146 2.21 0.52 -21.54
C GLN A 146 0.70 0.51 -21.38
N VAL A 147 0.12 -0.68 -21.37
CA VAL A 147 -1.30 -0.91 -21.10
C VAL A 147 -1.42 -1.58 -19.74
N PRO A 148 -2.17 -0.99 -18.79
CA PRO A 148 -2.36 -1.60 -17.48
C PRO A 148 -3.15 -2.90 -17.62
N THR A 149 -2.71 -3.94 -16.92
CA THR A 149 -3.50 -5.18 -16.76
C THR A 149 -4.32 -5.10 -15.47
N THR A 150 -5.10 -6.15 -15.18
CA THR A 150 -5.74 -6.31 -13.88
C THR A 150 -4.86 -7.01 -12.85
N PHE A 151 -3.62 -7.40 -13.20
CA PHE A 151 -2.70 -7.98 -12.26
C PHE A 151 -1.96 -6.89 -11.51
N THR A 152 -2.10 -6.89 -10.19
CA THR A 152 -1.43 -5.96 -9.30
C THR A 152 -0.70 -6.73 -8.21
N TYR A 153 0.47 -6.24 -7.81
CA TYR A 153 1.30 -6.82 -6.79
C TYR A 153 1.16 -6.10 -5.46
N CYS A 154 1.23 -6.91 -4.40
CA CYS A 154 1.10 -6.49 -3.03
C CYS A 154 2.32 -6.96 -2.23
N VAL A 155 2.94 -6.03 -1.49
CA VAL A 155 3.94 -6.37 -0.47
C VAL A 155 3.22 -7.02 0.69
N ALA A 156 3.64 -8.22 1.07
CA ALA A 156 3.01 -9.00 2.13
C ALA A 156 3.16 -8.35 3.52
N GLY A 157 2.14 -8.51 4.36
CA GLY A 157 2.02 -7.87 5.68
C GLY A 157 3.18 -8.16 6.64
N HIS A 158 3.80 -9.35 6.55
CA HIS A 158 4.90 -9.71 7.42
C HIS A 158 6.13 -8.77 7.28
N PHE A 159 6.37 -8.17 6.10
CA PHE A 159 7.42 -7.16 5.92
C PHE A 159 7.10 -5.87 6.70
N LEU A 160 5.84 -5.43 6.63
CA LEU A 160 5.37 -4.27 7.39
C LEU A 160 5.47 -4.53 8.89
N HIS A 161 5.06 -5.72 9.34
CA HIS A 161 5.14 -6.11 10.74
C HIS A 161 6.59 -6.14 11.26
N ALA A 162 7.52 -6.72 10.49
CA ALA A 162 8.94 -6.74 10.83
C ALA A 162 9.51 -5.32 10.95
N PHE A 163 9.21 -4.44 10.00
CA PHE A 163 9.64 -3.05 10.08
C PHE A 163 9.03 -2.32 11.28
N LEU A 164 7.72 -2.45 11.53
CA LEU A 164 7.08 -1.78 12.66
C LEU A 164 7.64 -2.24 14.01
N LYS A 165 8.01 -3.52 14.13
CA LYS A 165 8.68 -4.05 15.32
C LYS A 165 10.03 -3.37 15.54
N ASP A 166 10.83 -3.24 14.48
CA ASP A 166 12.11 -2.54 14.53
C ASP A 166 11.93 -1.05 14.85
N ALA A 167 11.02 -0.37 14.15
CA ALA A 167 10.72 1.04 14.35
C ALA A 167 10.30 1.37 15.79
N ARG A 168 9.50 0.52 16.45
CA ARG A 168 9.12 0.70 17.86
C ARG A 168 10.29 0.62 18.84
N SER A 169 11.39 -0.03 18.45
CA SER A 169 12.59 -0.15 19.30
C SER A 169 13.49 1.08 19.24
N ARG A 170 13.30 1.94 18.23
CA ARG A 170 14.12 3.11 17.92
C ARG A 170 13.68 4.34 18.72
N PRO A 171 14.48 4.86 19.66
CA PRO A 171 14.12 6.02 20.47
C PRO A 171 13.86 7.29 19.64
N GLU A 172 14.54 7.44 18.52
CA GLU A 172 14.40 8.57 17.58
C GLU A 172 13.05 8.61 16.85
N LEU A 173 12.29 7.50 16.88
CA LEU A 173 10.94 7.41 16.31
C LEU A 173 9.84 7.61 17.35
N ARG A 174 10.20 8.03 18.57
CA ARG A 174 9.21 8.40 19.58
C ARG A 174 8.69 9.81 19.32
N LEU A 175 7.39 9.96 19.48
CA LEU A 175 6.75 11.27 19.49
C LEU A 175 7.15 12.03 20.75
N ALA A 176 7.15 13.37 20.65
CA ALA A 176 7.31 14.22 21.80
C ALA A 176 6.04 14.15 22.67
N ASP A 177 6.18 14.40 23.97
CA ASP A 177 5.03 14.34 24.90
C ASP A 177 3.98 15.43 24.61
N ASP A 178 4.42 16.54 24.01
CA ASP A 178 3.61 17.68 23.60
C ASP A 178 3.09 17.59 22.14
N SER A 179 3.37 16.49 21.43
CA SER A 179 2.80 16.25 20.10
C SER A 179 1.26 16.35 20.15
N PRO A 180 0.62 17.02 19.15
CA PRO A 180 -0.82 17.24 19.14
C PRO A 180 -1.60 15.91 19.10
N HIS A 181 -2.81 15.89 19.66
CA HIS A 181 -3.67 14.71 19.59
C HIS A 181 -4.68 14.84 18.43
N PHE A 182 -4.91 13.74 17.71
CA PHE A 182 -5.79 13.72 16.54
C PHE A 182 -7.21 14.25 16.84
N ASP A 183 -7.77 13.92 18.01
CA ASP A 183 -9.09 14.42 18.44
C ASP A 183 -9.15 15.94 18.61
N GLU A 184 -8.05 16.60 18.96
CA GLU A 184 -7.99 18.07 19.04
C GLU A 184 -8.11 18.68 17.64
N LEU A 185 -7.50 18.02 16.65
CA LEU A 185 -7.54 18.40 15.25
C LEU A 185 -8.95 18.30 14.66
N LEU A 186 -9.67 17.22 14.98
CA LEU A 186 -11.07 17.05 14.55
C LEU A 186 -11.99 18.13 15.11
N LYS A 187 -11.79 18.54 16.38
CA LYS A 187 -12.59 19.61 17.00
C LYS A 187 -12.39 20.97 16.34
N THR A 188 -11.17 21.25 15.88
CA THR A 188 -10.86 22.50 15.17
C THR A 188 -11.33 22.52 13.72
N ALA A 189 -11.49 21.35 13.08
CA ALA A 189 -11.94 21.24 11.68
C ALA A 189 -13.47 21.22 11.52
N GLY A 190 -14.23 20.99 12.61
CA GLY A 190 -15.69 20.96 12.62
C GLY A 190 -16.37 22.33 12.86
N ASN A 191 -15.60 23.42 12.96
CA ASN A 191 -16.08 24.81 13.02
C ASN A 191 -15.72 25.56 11.74
#